data_AF-A0A938NL60-F1
#
_entry.id   AF-A0A938NL60-F1
#
_cell.length_a   1.000
_cell.length_b   1.000
_cell.length_c   1.000
_cell.angle_alpha   90.00
_cell.angle_beta   90.00
_cell.angle_gamma   90.00
#
_symmetry.space_group_name_H-M   'P 1'
#
loop_
_entity.id
_entity.type
_entity.pdbx_description
1 polymer ?
#
loop_
_entity_poly.entity_id
_entity_poly.type
_entity_poly.pdbx_seq_one_letter_code
_entity_poly.pdbx_strand_id
1 'polypeptide(L)'
;MKKILLLFFLLCFLTCQPLSHAEEIPNKQKSGEPSGSLPLNPFKLKKTRIVPGTTFKIEVDKEIFNKEKDKVSLSLIYKIEKYRSEKRIAIKNTYLEQEKDRLFIEAALPEFRDIEDIKTQSQWRGMLSTYMSYIEMRYENADGRVDIFPFTIMIPSVKWAYIWGVVVVILSFLIISWLKPEPFKKQRGFKDISKEEWEKIPRLKRFFLYPLNFAITPIGTYSISLTQILIWTYVTIFGLVYVYWLTGSFLDITSQVLMLLGIGGGTAIGAKINAVSKLYEVPPKYLNLVEKKRIPKLRDIISTGGHPNIYKFQMLVFTLLTAYIVVVEIAKKYSFPQIPDSLVVLMGISSAVYIGNEVIQENVWEKIKKKIEEIEKHAKDKGISLDTTENVERLGIPEVDELRNILEGIYS
;
A
#
# COMPACT_ATOMS: atom_id res chain seq x y z
N MET A 1 4.64 -18.31 15.99
CA MET A 1 4.04 -16.95 16.10
C MET A 1 4.90 -15.96 16.87
N LYS A 2 5.20 -16.15 18.17
CA LYS A 2 5.96 -15.17 18.98
C LYS A 2 7.35 -14.79 18.42
N LYS A 3 8.14 -15.75 17.93
CA LYS A 3 9.49 -15.48 17.36
C LYS A 3 9.47 -14.70 16.03
N ILE A 4 8.37 -14.75 15.28
CA ILE A 4 8.22 -14.10 13.97
C ILE A 4 7.64 -12.69 14.13
N LEU A 5 6.71 -12.51 15.07
CA LEU A 5 6.32 -11.18 15.52
C LEU A 5 7.54 -10.44 16.10
N LEU A 6 8.41 -11.14 16.83
CA LEU A 6 9.67 -10.60 17.32
C LEU A 6 10.64 -10.24 16.18
N LEU A 7 10.73 -11.04 15.11
CA LEU A 7 11.60 -10.75 13.96
C LEU A 7 11.07 -9.60 13.10
N PHE A 8 9.75 -9.51 12.92
CA PHE A 8 9.10 -8.40 12.23
C PHE A 8 9.20 -7.11 13.06
N PHE A 9 9.01 -7.19 14.38
CA PHE A 9 9.31 -6.09 15.29
C PHE A 9 10.78 -5.74 15.29
N LEU A 10 11.73 -6.69 15.23
CA LEU A 10 13.17 -6.42 15.17
C LEU A 10 13.58 -5.77 13.85
N LEU A 11 13.05 -6.23 12.70
CA LEU A 11 13.32 -5.63 11.40
C LEU A 11 12.71 -4.23 11.31
N CYS A 12 11.49 -4.03 11.81
CA CYS A 12 10.92 -2.71 11.99
C CYS A 12 11.74 -1.86 12.97
N PHE A 13 12.23 -2.40 14.09
CA PHE A 13 13.05 -1.68 15.08
C PHE A 13 14.41 -1.28 14.50
N LEU A 14 15.05 -2.16 13.73
CA LEU A 14 16.33 -1.89 13.07
C LEU A 14 16.18 -0.84 11.95
N THR A 15 15.00 -0.70 11.35
CA THR A 15 14.68 0.40 10.42
C THR A 15 14.09 1.65 11.10
N CYS A 16 13.58 1.53 12.33
CA CYS A 16 12.89 2.61 13.09
C CYS A 16 13.72 3.21 14.21
N GLN A 17 14.89 2.68 14.56
CA GLN A 17 15.75 3.37 15.53
C GLN A 17 16.32 4.64 14.86
N PRO A 18 15.98 5.86 15.32
CA PRO A 18 16.94 6.94 15.16
C PRO A 18 18.20 6.44 15.87
N LEU A 19 19.33 6.41 15.16
CA LEU A 19 20.63 6.28 15.82
C LEU A 19 20.74 7.45 16.81
N SER A 20 20.38 7.22 18.07
CA SER A 20 20.63 8.14 19.19
C SER A 20 22.08 8.09 19.64
N HIS A 21 22.97 7.50 18.84
CA HIS A 21 24.40 7.76 18.90
C HIS A 21 24.77 8.69 17.75
N ALA A 22 24.34 9.94 17.89
CA ALA A 22 25.23 11.01 17.46
C ALA A 22 26.46 10.86 18.37
N GLU A 23 27.55 10.32 17.82
CA GLU A 23 28.88 10.66 18.32
C GLU A 23 28.90 12.19 18.40
N GLU A 24 28.86 12.72 19.61
CA GLU A 24 29.29 14.09 19.89
C GLU A 24 30.71 14.20 19.34
N ILE A 25 30.84 14.77 18.15
CA ILE A 25 32.13 15.26 17.68
C ILE A 25 32.55 16.28 18.73
N PRO A 26 33.70 16.08 19.42
CA PRO A 26 34.07 16.93 20.52
C PRO A 26 34.19 18.35 20.00
N ASN A 27 33.36 19.22 20.58
CA ASN A 27 33.45 20.66 20.45
C ASN A 27 34.87 21.03 20.88
N LYS A 28 35.77 21.25 19.91
CA LYS A 28 37.10 21.79 20.18
C LYS A 28 36.91 23.28 20.51
N GLN A 29 36.38 23.54 21.71
CA GLN A 29 36.57 24.79 22.43
C GLN A 29 38.07 24.92 22.68
N LYS A 30 38.76 25.68 21.82
CA LYS A 30 40.03 26.28 22.21
C LYS A 30 39.72 27.23 23.36
N SER A 31 40.32 26.91 24.50
CA SER A 31 40.35 27.64 25.76
C SER A 31 40.45 29.15 25.60
N GLY A 32 39.52 29.86 26.24
CA GLY A 32 39.51 31.31 26.40
C GLY A 32 38.11 31.81 26.74
N GLU A 33 37.67 31.68 28.00
CA GLU A 33 36.50 32.39 28.52
C GLU A 33 36.70 33.92 28.40
N PRO A 34 35.62 34.68 28.18
CA PRO A 34 34.86 35.15 29.33
C PRO A 34 33.34 34.96 29.18
N SER A 35 32.69 34.86 30.35
CA SER A 35 31.25 34.83 30.55
C SER A 35 30.49 35.80 29.63
N GLY A 36 29.79 35.25 28.66
CA GLY A 36 28.76 35.92 27.88
C GLY A 36 27.68 34.89 27.61
N SER A 37 26.44 35.21 27.95
CA SER A 37 25.28 34.38 27.62
C SER A 37 25.38 33.94 26.16
N LEU A 38 25.32 32.62 25.90
CA LEU A 38 25.17 32.08 24.55
C LEU A 38 24.07 32.88 23.83
N PRO A 39 24.30 33.39 22.61
CA PRO A 39 23.27 34.11 21.88
C PRO A 39 22.02 33.21 21.80
N LEU A 40 20.87 33.72 22.24
CA LEU A 40 19.60 33.02 22.06
C LEU A 40 19.49 32.71 20.57
N ASN A 41 19.39 31.44 20.18
CA ASN A 41 19.21 31.05 18.79
C ASN A 41 17.76 31.37 18.38
N PRO A 42 17.50 32.39 17.56
CA PRO A 42 16.14 32.79 17.21
C PRO A 42 15.53 31.91 16.11
N PHE A 43 16.25 30.87 15.68
CA PHE A 43 15.92 30.07 14.51
C PHE A 43 15.67 28.61 14.87
N LYS A 44 14.58 28.04 14.34
CA LYS A 44 14.23 26.63 14.56
C LYS A 44 13.88 25.93 13.24
N LEU A 45 14.65 24.90 12.90
CA LEU A 45 14.37 24.07 11.72
C LEU A 45 13.28 23.03 12.05
N LYS A 46 12.17 23.03 11.29
CA LYS A 46 11.03 22.13 11.52
C LYS A 46 11.27 20.66 11.13
N LYS A 47 12.07 20.42 10.10
CA LYS A 47 12.33 19.07 9.57
C LYS A 47 13.83 18.83 9.46
N THR A 48 14.28 17.71 10.02
CA THR A 48 15.69 17.31 9.95
C THR A 48 16.01 16.45 8.74
N ARG A 49 15.01 15.78 8.12
CA ARG A 49 15.20 15.01 6.89
C ARG A 49 14.55 15.74 5.72
N ILE A 50 15.35 16.15 4.74
CA ILE A 50 14.92 17.01 3.62
C ILE A 50 15.35 16.36 2.32
N VAL A 51 14.40 16.19 1.40
CA VAL A 51 14.67 15.60 0.09
C VAL A 51 15.28 16.66 -0.83
N PRO A 52 16.37 16.37 -1.54
CA PRO A 52 16.95 17.28 -2.53
C PRO A 52 15.91 17.75 -3.57
N GLY A 53 15.93 19.03 -3.91
CA GLY A 53 14.93 19.67 -4.78
C GLY A 53 13.61 20.04 -4.11
N THR A 54 13.44 19.81 -2.79
CA THR A 54 12.24 20.23 -2.04
C THR A 54 12.50 21.48 -1.19
N THR A 55 11.43 22.19 -0.84
CA THR A 55 11.51 23.34 0.08
C THR A 55 11.46 22.92 1.53
N PHE A 56 12.12 23.72 2.38
CA PHE A 56 12.07 23.60 3.83
C PHE A 56 11.88 24.98 4.46
N LYS A 57 11.31 24.99 5.68
CA LYS A 57 11.01 26.22 6.42
C LYS A 57 11.83 26.26 7.71
N ILE A 58 12.47 27.40 7.97
CA ILE A 58 13.11 27.74 9.24
C ILE A 58 12.22 28.77 9.93
N GLU A 59 11.72 28.42 11.11
CA GLU A 59 10.96 29.33 11.96
C GLU A 59 11.89 30.39 12.53
N VAL A 60 11.44 31.64 12.49
CA VAL A 60 12.19 32.81 12.94
C VAL A 60 11.43 33.50 14.05
N ASP A 61 12.13 33.81 15.14
CA ASP A 61 11.59 34.67 16.20
C ASP A 61 11.45 36.12 15.72
N LYS A 62 10.21 36.61 15.69
CA LYS A 62 9.86 37.95 15.21
C LYS A 62 10.36 39.06 16.12
N GLU A 63 10.58 38.77 17.41
CA GLU A 63 11.07 39.78 18.35
C GLU A 63 12.54 40.12 18.10
N ILE A 64 13.27 39.19 17.49
CA ILE A 64 14.72 39.29 17.27
C ILE A 64 15.04 39.64 15.81
N PHE A 65 14.23 39.19 14.85
CA PHE A 65 14.49 39.35 13.42
C PHE A 65 13.73 40.52 12.78
N ASN A 66 14.47 41.48 12.24
CA ASN A 66 13.97 42.59 11.46
C ASN A 66 14.09 42.34 9.95
N LYS A 67 12.94 42.06 9.32
CA LYS A 67 12.82 41.76 7.89
C LYS A 67 13.40 42.82 6.93
N GLU A 68 13.46 44.09 7.32
CA GLU A 68 13.92 45.18 6.44
C GLU A 68 15.43 45.42 6.52
N LYS A 69 16.04 45.09 7.65
CA LYS A 69 17.45 45.43 7.93
C LYS A 69 18.37 44.21 7.94
N ASP A 70 17.84 43.07 8.33
CA ASP A 70 18.65 41.88 8.52
C ASP A 70 18.78 41.07 7.24
N LYS A 71 19.97 40.51 7.02
CA LYS A 71 20.26 39.67 5.86
C LYS A 71 20.50 38.24 6.32
N VAL A 72 19.90 37.30 5.58
CA VAL A 72 20.11 35.87 5.81
C VAL A 72 20.62 35.23 4.53
N SER A 73 21.70 34.46 4.66
CA SER A 73 22.19 33.59 3.60
C SER A 73 22.30 32.16 4.12
N LEU A 74 21.91 31.20 3.27
CA LEU A 74 21.92 29.79 3.60
C LEU A 74 22.93 29.07 2.73
N SER A 75 23.70 28.16 3.33
CA SER A 75 24.63 27.29 2.62
C SER A 75 24.48 25.85 3.09
N LEU A 76 24.36 24.93 2.15
CA LEU A 76 24.42 23.50 2.40
C LEU A 76 25.89 23.08 2.50
N ILE A 77 26.26 22.42 3.59
CA ILE A 77 27.60 21.87 3.78
C ILE A 77 27.51 20.37 4.03
N TYR A 78 28.36 19.62 3.33
CA TYR A 78 28.49 18.18 3.52
C TYR A 78 29.93 17.71 3.27
N LYS A 79 30.30 16.61 3.92
CA LYS A 79 31.61 15.98 3.76
C LYS A 79 31.67 15.16 2.47
N ILE A 80 32.80 15.25 1.78
CA ILE A 80 33.18 14.40 0.66
C ILE A 80 34.34 13.53 1.12
N GLU A 81 34.05 12.26 1.40
CA GLU A 81 35.02 11.37 2.02
C GLU A 81 36.19 11.05 1.08
N LYS A 82 35.92 10.98 -0.23
CA LYS A 82 36.94 10.74 -1.28
C LYS A 82 38.09 11.75 -1.26
N TYR A 83 37.82 13.00 -0.87
CA TYR A 83 38.81 14.07 -0.83
C TYR A 83 39.08 14.59 0.59
N ARG A 84 38.48 13.96 1.61
CA ARG A 84 38.49 14.44 3.01
C ARG A 84 38.23 15.95 3.13
N SER A 85 37.31 16.46 2.33
CA SER A 85 37.00 17.88 2.24
C SER A 85 35.51 18.13 2.46
N GLU A 86 35.16 19.37 2.79
CA GLU A 86 33.78 19.81 2.90
C GLU A 86 33.41 20.63 1.65
N LYS A 87 32.24 20.34 1.09
CA LYS A 87 31.69 21.10 -0.04
C LYS A 87 30.58 22.01 0.48
N ARG A 88 30.71 23.29 0.17
CA ARG A 88 29.75 24.34 0.51
C ARG A 88 29.01 24.77 -0.74
N ILE A 89 27.68 24.69 -0.71
CA ILE A 89 26.80 25.10 -1.82
C ILE A 89 25.84 26.15 -1.30
N ALA A 90 25.86 27.34 -1.89
CA ALA A 90 24.91 28.39 -1.55
C ALA A 90 23.49 27.96 -1.95
N ILE A 91 22.56 28.03 -1.00
CA ILE A 91 21.14 27.77 -1.26
C ILE A 91 20.56 29.05 -1.85
N LYS A 92 20.16 28.98 -3.12
CA LYS A 92 19.55 30.09 -3.85
C LYS A 92 18.04 30.10 -3.58
N ASN A 93 17.40 31.26 -3.77
CA ASN A 93 15.95 31.45 -3.65
C ASN A 93 15.43 31.25 -2.21
N THR A 94 15.86 32.13 -1.31
CA THR A 94 15.31 32.25 0.04
C THR A 94 14.19 33.28 0.06
N TYR A 95 13.03 32.90 0.60
CA TYR A 95 11.86 33.76 0.70
C TYR A 95 11.41 33.87 2.15
N LEU A 96 10.88 35.04 2.52
CA LEU A 96 10.25 35.25 3.81
C LEU A 96 8.75 35.08 3.67
N GLU A 97 8.21 34.08 4.35
CA GLU A 97 6.79 33.78 4.39
C GLU A 97 6.26 34.02 5.81
N GLN A 98 5.11 34.68 5.91
CA GLN A 98 4.43 34.90 7.18
C GLN A 98 3.13 34.10 7.19
N GLU A 99 3.05 33.08 8.05
CA GLU A 99 1.84 32.31 8.27
C GLU A 99 1.24 32.73 9.62
N LYS A 100 0.10 33.43 9.57
CA LYS A 100 -0.59 33.96 10.76
C LYS A 100 0.37 34.82 11.61
N ASP A 101 0.75 34.30 12.78
CA ASP A 101 1.62 34.99 13.74
C ASP A 101 3.06 34.45 13.78
N ARG A 102 3.46 33.61 12.82
CA ARG A 102 4.84 33.08 12.75
C ARG A 102 5.52 33.49 11.46
N LEU A 103 6.82 33.77 11.56
CA LEU A 103 7.66 34.13 10.42
C LEU A 103 8.54 32.93 10.04
N PHE A 104 8.64 32.65 8.75
CA PHE A 104 9.42 31.55 8.20
C PHE A 104 10.35 32.04 7.11
N ILE A 105 11.57 31.52 7.10
CA ILE A 105 12.45 31.56 5.94
C ILE A 105 12.23 30.24 5.19
N GLU A 106 11.63 30.32 4.02
CA GLU A 106 11.49 29.20 3.09
C GLU A 106 12.66 29.20 2.11
N ALA A 107 13.25 28.02 1.89
CA ALA A 107 14.35 27.84 0.96
C ALA A 107 14.26 26.46 0.28
N ALA A 108 14.75 26.37 -0.96
CA ALA A 108 14.78 25.13 -1.73
C ALA A 108 16.14 24.43 -1.63
N LEU A 109 16.16 23.17 -1.21
CA LEU A 109 17.40 22.40 -1.19
C LEU A 109 17.86 22.14 -2.64
N PRO A 110 19.18 22.22 -2.96
CA PRO A 110 19.69 21.93 -4.29
C PRO A 110 19.25 20.56 -4.82
N GLU A 111 19.17 20.41 -6.14
CA GLU A 111 18.80 19.13 -6.74
C GLU A 111 19.89 18.08 -6.55
N PHE A 112 19.51 16.81 -6.65
CA PHE A 112 20.45 15.69 -6.53
C PHE A 112 21.64 15.76 -7.50
N ARG A 113 21.46 16.40 -8.66
CA ARG A 113 22.51 16.58 -9.68
C ARG A 113 23.61 17.51 -9.17
N ASP A 114 23.26 18.52 -8.37
CA ASP A 114 24.22 19.50 -7.83
C ASP A 114 25.00 18.94 -6.62
N ILE A 115 24.45 17.90 -5.98
CA ILE A 115 24.99 17.27 -4.77
C ILE A 115 25.38 15.81 -4.95
N GLU A 116 25.62 15.35 -6.18
CA GLU A 116 25.89 13.93 -6.43
C GLU A 116 27.09 13.38 -5.62
N ASP A 117 28.08 14.24 -5.36
CA ASP A 117 29.27 13.93 -4.57
C ASP A 117 28.97 13.50 -3.13
N ILE A 118 27.77 13.81 -2.59
CA ILE A 118 27.36 13.40 -1.24
C ILE A 118 27.35 11.86 -1.08
N LYS A 119 27.13 11.14 -2.18
CA LYS A 119 27.16 9.66 -2.21
C LYS A 119 28.53 9.09 -1.84
N THR A 120 29.59 9.89 -1.90
CA THR A 120 30.94 9.47 -1.52
C THR A 120 31.11 9.26 -0.02
N GLN A 121 30.22 9.79 0.82
CA GLN A 121 30.26 9.60 2.28
C GLN A 121 30.13 8.14 2.73
N SER A 122 29.51 7.30 1.91
CA SER A 122 29.43 5.86 2.05
C SER A 122 28.47 5.32 0.99
N GLN A 123 28.80 4.17 0.42
CA GLN A 123 27.87 3.44 -0.45
C GLN A 123 26.69 2.82 0.35
N TRP A 124 26.84 2.67 1.67
CA TRP A 124 25.87 2.05 2.57
C TRP A 124 24.97 3.05 3.29
N ARG A 125 25.45 4.27 3.64
CA ARG A 125 24.55 5.41 3.89
C ARG A 125 23.77 5.64 2.59
N GLY A 126 22.57 6.18 2.57
CA GLY A 126 21.68 6.06 1.41
C GLY A 126 20.95 4.72 1.36
N MET A 127 21.63 3.57 1.46
CA MET A 127 20.97 2.25 1.51
C MET A 127 20.38 1.94 2.89
N LEU A 128 21.12 2.14 3.97
CA LEU A 128 20.74 1.75 5.33
C LEU A 128 20.41 2.95 6.22
N SER A 129 20.90 4.13 5.86
CA SER A 129 20.69 5.36 6.60
C SER A 129 20.68 6.57 5.65
N THR A 130 20.55 7.78 6.16
CA THR A 130 20.60 9.00 5.36
C THR A 130 22.03 9.56 5.28
N TYR A 131 22.30 10.42 4.30
CA TYR A 131 23.55 11.17 4.23
C TYR A 131 23.52 12.31 5.25
N MET A 132 24.66 12.56 5.90
CA MET A 132 24.77 13.60 6.91
C MET A 132 25.22 14.91 6.27
N SER A 133 24.55 15.99 6.60
CA SER A 133 24.84 17.34 6.12
C SER A 133 24.40 18.36 7.17
N TYR A 134 24.76 19.61 7.00
CA TYR A 134 24.21 20.69 7.79
C TYR A 134 23.97 21.91 6.92
N ILE A 135 22.95 22.68 7.28
CA ILE A 135 22.68 23.98 6.71
C ILE A 135 23.35 24.99 7.62
N GLU A 136 24.27 25.75 7.06
CA GLU A 136 24.84 26.92 7.71
C GLU A 136 24.00 28.13 7.35
N MET A 137 23.35 28.71 8.35
CA MET A 137 22.70 30.00 8.23
C MET A 137 23.65 31.08 8.71
N ARG A 138 23.92 32.05 7.83
CA ARG A 138 24.64 33.27 8.17
C ARG A 138 23.62 34.40 8.28
N TYR A 139 23.50 34.93 9.50
CA TYR A 139 22.62 36.03 9.87
C TYR A 139 23.47 37.28 10.07
N GLU A 140 23.17 38.34 9.34
CA GLU A 140 23.80 39.65 9.49
C GLU A 140 22.75 40.63 10.02
N ASN A 141 22.95 41.12 11.25
CA ASN A 141 22.07 42.08 11.90
C ASN A 141 22.34 43.50 11.34
N ALA A 142 21.41 44.43 11.57
CA ALA A 142 21.50 45.84 11.19
C ALA A 142 22.83 46.54 11.56
N ASP A 143 23.47 46.11 12.65
CA ASP A 143 24.77 46.64 13.12
C ASP A 143 25.99 46.03 12.40
N GLY A 144 25.78 45.18 11.39
CA GLY A 144 26.84 44.49 10.63
C GLY A 144 27.47 43.31 11.37
N ARG A 145 26.94 42.91 12.54
CA ARG A 145 27.38 41.70 13.24
C ARG A 145 26.87 40.46 12.50
N VAL A 146 27.76 39.50 12.29
CA VAL A 146 27.47 38.25 11.58
C VAL A 146 27.49 37.08 12.55
N ASP A 147 26.34 36.45 12.75
CA ASP A 147 26.18 35.22 13.52
C ASP A 147 25.96 34.02 12.60
N ILE A 148 26.49 32.87 13.00
CA ILE A 148 26.42 31.63 12.22
C ILE A 148 25.69 30.57 13.02
N PHE A 149 24.61 30.04 12.44
CA PHE A 149 23.77 29.00 13.04
C PHE A 149 23.81 27.73 12.19
N PRO A 150 24.42 26.64 12.68
CA PRO A 150 24.41 25.35 12.00
C PRO A 150 23.15 24.53 12.33
N PHE A 151 22.49 23.99 11.31
CA PHE A 151 21.37 23.05 11.45
C PHE A 151 21.71 21.70 10.83
N THR A 152 21.79 20.66 11.66
CA THR A 152 22.02 19.30 11.15
C THR A 152 20.83 18.81 10.35
N ILE A 153 21.10 18.35 9.13
CA ILE A 153 20.10 17.78 8.23
C ILE A 153 20.55 16.46 7.60
N MET A 154 19.57 15.61 7.36
CA MET A 154 19.71 14.30 6.76
C MET A 154 19.17 14.33 5.34
N ILE A 155 20.00 13.95 4.37
CA ILE A 155 19.61 13.86 2.97
C ILE A 155 19.35 12.38 2.63
N PRO A 156 18.09 11.99 2.37
CA PRO A 156 17.73 10.61 2.04
C PRO A 156 17.95 10.31 0.56
N SER A 157 18.25 9.06 0.21
CA SER A 157 18.33 8.63 -1.19
C SER A 157 16.97 8.23 -1.74
N VAL A 158 16.49 8.94 -2.77
CA VAL A 158 15.23 8.64 -3.48
C VAL A 158 15.26 7.26 -4.14
N LYS A 159 16.40 6.90 -4.73
CA LYS A 159 16.59 5.58 -5.35
C LYS A 159 16.44 4.45 -4.33
N TRP A 160 17.06 4.59 -3.16
CA TRP A 160 16.98 3.56 -2.11
C TRP A 160 15.62 3.53 -1.43
N ALA A 161 14.96 4.68 -1.24
CA ALA A 161 13.57 4.72 -0.78
C ALA A 161 12.66 3.88 -1.69
N TYR A 162 12.80 4.04 -3.01
CA TYR A 162 12.05 3.26 -4.00
C TYR A 162 12.38 1.75 -3.90
N ILE A 163 13.67 1.41 -3.86
CA ILE A 163 14.12 0.01 -3.73
C ILE A 163 13.53 -0.62 -2.48
N TRP A 164 13.60 0.04 -1.31
CA TRP A 164 13.02 -0.48 -0.07
C TRP A 164 11.51 -0.64 -0.15
N GLY A 165 10.80 0.33 -0.74
CA GLY A 165 9.37 0.21 -0.99
C GLY A 165 9.03 -1.06 -1.78
N VAL A 166 9.77 -1.34 -2.86
CA VAL A 166 9.58 -2.56 -3.68
C VAL A 166 9.98 -3.82 -2.92
N VAL A 167 11.11 -3.80 -2.20
CA VAL A 167 11.61 -4.94 -1.42
C VAL A 167 10.60 -5.35 -0.36
N VAL A 168 9.98 -4.41 0.35
CA VAL A 168 8.96 -4.72 1.37
C VAL A 168 7.72 -5.35 0.73
N VAL A 169 7.29 -4.87 -0.45
CA VAL A 169 6.20 -5.51 -1.20
C VAL A 169 6.57 -6.94 -1.62
N ILE A 170 7.77 -7.17 -2.17
CA ILE A 170 8.23 -8.52 -2.53
C ILE A 170 8.36 -9.42 -1.30
N LEU A 171 8.85 -8.87 -0.18
CA LEU A 171 8.95 -9.59 1.08
C LEU A 171 7.57 -9.99 1.61
N SER A 172 6.55 -9.16 1.43
CA SER A 172 5.17 -9.54 1.73
C SER A 172 4.69 -10.70 0.86
N PHE A 173 5.06 -10.73 -0.43
CA PHE A 173 4.76 -11.87 -1.32
C PHE A 173 5.48 -13.14 -0.85
N LEU A 174 6.74 -13.03 -0.43
CA LEU A 174 7.50 -14.15 0.13
C LEU A 174 6.87 -14.69 1.41
N ILE A 175 6.46 -13.80 2.32
CA ILE A 175 5.75 -14.19 3.55
C ILE A 175 4.44 -14.91 3.21
N ILE A 176 3.63 -14.35 2.30
CA ILE A 176 2.36 -14.98 1.91
C ILE A 176 2.61 -16.34 1.26
N SER A 177 3.58 -16.42 0.34
CA SER A 177 3.97 -17.69 -0.29
C SER A 177 4.49 -18.71 0.73
N TRP A 178 5.16 -18.27 1.79
CA TRP A 178 5.65 -19.12 2.86
C TRP A 178 4.52 -19.60 3.77
N LEU A 179 3.56 -18.73 4.09
CA LEU A 179 2.36 -19.07 4.85
C LEU A 179 1.46 -20.06 4.10
N LYS A 180 1.59 -20.16 2.77
CA LYS A 180 0.79 -21.01 1.88
C LYS A 180 -0.69 -20.97 2.28
N PRO A 181 -1.33 -19.78 2.30
CA PRO A 181 -2.74 -19.69 2.64
C PRO A 181 -3.50 -20.61 1.69
N GLU A 182 -4.24 -21.57 2.26
CA GLU A 182 -4.95 -22.55 1.47
C GLU A 182 -5.92 -21.80 0.54
N PRO A 183 -5.74 -21.89 -0.80
CA PRO A 183 -6.57 -21.15 -1.75
C PRO A 183 -8.03 -21.60 -1.70
N PHE A 184 -8.28 -22.81 -1.19
CA PHE A 184 -9.58 -23.45 -1.18
C PHE A 184 -9.89 -23.91 0.25
N LYS A 185 -10.89 -23.30 0.87
CA LYS A 185 -11.48 -23.91 2.05
C LYS A 185 -12.27 -25.14 1.60
N LYS A 186 -11.93 -26.32 2.14
CA LYS A 186 -12.77 -27.51 1.98
C LYS A 186 -14.18 -27.19 2.49
N GLN A 187 -15.13 -27.18 1.57
CA GLN A 187 -16.54 -27.04 1.93
C GLN A 187 -16.99 -28.36 2.57
N ARG A 188 -17.64 -28.28 3.74
CA ARG A 188 -18.03 -29.49 4.48
C ARG A 188 -18.97 -30.32 3.63
N GLY A 189 -18.59 -31.58 3.40
CA GLY A 189 -19.41 -32.53 2.65
C GLY A 189 -19.45 -32.28 1.14
N PHE A 190 -18.60 -31.43 0.55
CA PHE A 190 -18.45 -31.31 -0.91
C PHE A 190 -17.13 -31.92 -1.38
N LYS A 191 -17.16 -32.82 -2.36
CA LYS A 191 -15.95 -33.45 -2.92
C LYS A 191 -15.14 -32.43 -3.73
N ASP A 192 -14.02 -31.98 -3.17
CA ASP A 192 -13.16 -30.92 -3.72
C ASP A 192 -11.74 -31.44 -4.02
N ILE A 193 -11.37 -31.50 -5.30
CA ILE A 193 -10.04 -31.87 -5.80
C ILE A 193 -9.28 -30.67 -6.39
N SER A 194 -9.80 -29.44 -6.28
CA SER A 194 -9.16 -28.25 -6.85
C SER A 194 -7.78 -27.96 -6.25
N LYS A 195 -7.53 -28.42 -5.02
CA LYS A 195 -6.22 -28.36 -4.37
C LYS A 195 -5.17 -29.20 -5.11
N GLU A 196 -5.54 -30.40 -5.55
CA GLU A 196 -4.65 -31.28 -6.30
C GLU A 196 -4.33 -30.67 -7.67
N GLU A 197 -5.35 -30.14 -8.36
CA GLU A 197 -5.16 -29.42 -9.63
C GLU A 197 -4.27 -28.18 -9.47
N TRP A 198 -4.44 -27.42 -8.38
CA TRP A 198 -3.59 -26.27 -8.08
C TRP A 198 -2.13 -26.66 -7.85
N GLU A 199 -1.88 -27.80 -7.21
CA GLU A 199 -0.52 -28.28 -6.95
C GLU A 199 0.24 -28.72 -8.20
N LYS A 200 -0.48 -29.05 -9.29
CA LYS A 200 0.11 -29.31 -10.61
C LYS A 200 0.71 -28.07 -11.28
N ILE A 201 0.32 -26.86 -10.86
CA ILE A 201 0.84 -25.62 -11.43
C ILE A 201 2.35 -25.47 -11.12
N PRO A 202 3.18 -25.02 -12.08
CA PRO A 202 4.61 -24.79 -11.84
C PRO A 202 4.87 -23.91 -10.61
N ARG A 203 5.90 -24.24 -9.83
CA ARG A 203 6.23 -23.53 -8.56
C ARG A 203 6.36 -22.02 -8.75
N LEU A 204 6.99 -21.58 -9.83
CA LEU A 204 7.17 -20.15 -10.13
C LEU A 204 5.83 -19.44 -10.38
N LYS A 205 4.91 -20.07 -11.13
CA LYS A 205 3.57 -19.49 -11.35
C LYS A 205 2.78 -19.44 -10.04
N ARG A 206 2.84 -20.49 -9.22
CA ARG A 206 2.21 -20.50 -7.88
C ARG A 206 2.74 -19.38 -6.99
N PHE A 207 4.06 -19.13 -7.02
CA PHE A 207 4.69 -18.05 -6.26
C PHE A 207 4.01 -16.69 -6.49
N PHE A 208 3.84 -16.30 -7.75
CA PHE A 208 3.19 -15.04 -8.10
C PHE A 208 1.68 -15.01 -7.83
N LEU A 209 1.02 -16.17 -7.80
CA LEU A 209 -0.42 -16.26 -7.57
C LEU A 209 -0.81 -16.37 -6.09
N TYR A 210 0.10 -16.76 -5.19
CA TYR A 210 -0.20 -16.88 -3.74
C TYR A 210 -0.83 -15.62 -3.13
N PRO A 211 -0.35 -14.39 -3.43
CA PRO A 211 -1.03 -13.16 -3.02
C PRO A 211 -2.49 -13.08 -3.47
N LEU A 212 -2.79 -13.53 -4.68
CA LEU A 212 -4.15 -13.53 -5.21
C LEU A 212 -5.04 -14.59 -4.54
N ASN A 213 -4.49 -15.54 -3.77
CA ASN A 213 -5.32 -16.52 -3.04
C ASN A 213 -6.31 -15.84 -2.07
N PHE A 214 -5.96 -14.66 -1.54
CA PHE A 214 -6.88 -13.87 -0.72
C PHE A 214 -8.09 -13.34 -1.50
N ALA A 215 -8.01 -13.29 -2.82
CA ALA A 215 -9.09 -12.88 -3.71
C ALA A 215 -9.92 -14.03 -4.28
N ILE A 216 -9.69 -15.27 -3.83
CA ILE A 216 -10.48 -16.43 -4.28
C ILE A 216 -11.83 -16.45 -3.56
N THR A 217 -12.90 -16.58 -4.34
CA THR A 217 -14.26 -16.81 -3.84
C THR A 217 -14.44 -18.28 -3.46
N PRO A 218 -15.44 -18.62 -2.63
CA PRO A 218 -15.73 -20.01 -2.26
C PRO A 218 -15.94 -20.96 -3.46
N ILE A 219 -16.47 -20.45 -4.57
CA ILE A 219 -16.68 -21.18 -5.83
C ILE A 219 -15.39 -21.40 -6.65
N GLY A 220 -14.24 -20.89 -6.20
CA GLY A 220 -12.95 -21.14 -6.85
C GLY A 220 -12.60 -20.17 -8.00
N THR A 221 -13.20 -18.98 -8.03
CA THR A 221 -12.89 -17.91 -9.01
C THR A 221 -12.26 -16.70 -8.34
N TYR A 222 -11.54 -15.84 -9.07
CA TYR A 222 -11.09 -14.56 -8.51
C TYR A 222 -12.24 -13.54 -8.44
N SER A 223 -12.33 -12.86 -7.29
CA SER A 223 -13.19 -11.70 -7.08
C SER A 223 -12.46 -10.42 -7.45
N ILE A 224 -13.10 -9.58 -8.26
CA ILE A 224 -12.58 -8.26 -8.63
C ILE A 224 -12.42 -7.36 -7.39
N SER A 225 -13.43 -7.31 -6.53
CA SER A 225 -13.43 -6.45 -5.34
C SER A 225 -12.35 -6.83 -4.32
N LEU A 226 -12.13 -8.13 -4.10
CA LEU A 226 -11.00 -8.58 -3.27
C LEU A 226 -9.65 -8.25 -3.93
N THR A 227 -9.56 -8.37 -5.25
CA THR A 227 -8.35 -7.99 -6.00
C THR A 227 -8.07 -6.49 -5.89
N GLN A 228 -9.09 -5.64 -5.92
CA GLN A 228 -8.96 -4.19 -5.72
C GLN A 228 -8.36 -3.86 -4.34
N ILE A 229 -8.87 -4.50 -3.28
CA ILE A 229 -8.31 -4.33 -1.92
C ILE A 229 -6.84 -4.74 -1.88
N LEU A 230 -6.47 -5.86 -2.50
CA LEU A 230 -5.08 -6.30 -2.54
C LEU A 230 -4.19 -5.28 -3.25
N ILE A 231 -4.62 -4.74 -4.39
CA ILE A 231 -3.88 -3.69 -5.11
C ILE A 231 -3.67 -2.47 -4.19
N TRP A 232 -4.73 -1.97 -3.57
CA TRP A 232 -4.65 -0.82 -2.66
C TRP A 232 -3.78 -1.09 -1.43
N THR A 233 -3.81 -2.32 -0.92
CA THR A 233 -2.95 -2.76 0.19
C THR A 233 -1.48 -2.64 -0.21
N TYR A 234 -1.09 -3.15 -1.38
CA TYR A 234 0.30 -3.06 -1.86
C TYR A 234 0.74 -1.63 -2.20
N VAL A 235 -0.14 -0.83 -2.80
CA VAL A 235 0.12 0.61 -3.04
C VAL A 235 0.36 1.34 -1.71
N THR A 236 -0.45 1.05 -0.70
CA THR A 236 -0.33 1.67 0.64
C THR A 236 0.97 1.24 1.31
N ILE A 237 1.31 -0.05 1.30
CA ILE A 237 2.58 -0.56 1.86
C ILE A 237 3.77 0.12 1.18
N PHE A 238 3.78 0.17 -0.15
CA PHE A 238 4.82 0.86 -0.90
C PHE A 238 4.93 2.33 -0.50
N GLY A 239 3.81 3.06 -0.46
CA GLY A 239 3.77 4.47 -0.12
C GLY A 239 4.25 4.76 1.31
N LEU A 240 3.80 3.97 2.29
CA LEU A 240 4.22 4.09 3.69
C LEU A 240 5.75 3.94 3.82
N VAL A 241 6.32 2.89 3.22
CA VAL A 241 7.77 2.63 3.29
C VAL A 241 8.56 3.70 2.54
N TYR A 242 8.14 4.03 1.33
CA TYR A 242 8.80 5.01 0.47
C TYR A 242 8.85 6.39 1.14
N VAL A 243 7.72 6.88 1.65
CA VAL A 243 7.64 8.19 2.28
C VAL A 243 8.35 8.21 3.62
N TYR A 244 8.19 7.18 4.45
CA TYR A 244 8.87 7.11 5.75
C TYR A 244 10.40 7.16 5.58
N TRP A 245 10.93 6.46 4.57
CA TRP A 245 12.36 6.52 4.26
C TRP A 245 12.81 7.94 3.88
N LEU A 246 11.99 8.69 3.15
CA LEU A 246 12.32 10.04 2.69
C LEU A 246 12.10 11.14 3.73
N THR A 247 11.02 11.10 4.50
CA THR A 247 10.66 12.19 5.41
C THR A 247 11.01 11.88 6.86
N GLY A 248 11.22 10.60 7.20
CA GLY A 248 11.35 10.15 8.59
C GLY A 248 10.05 10.28 9.39
N SER A 249 8.96 10.61 8.73
CA SER A 249 7.62 10.75 9.31
C SER A 249 6.67 9.78 8.63
N PHE A 250 5.64 9.34 9.35
CA PHE A 250 4.61 8.51 8.74
C PHE A 250 3.85 9.30 7.67
N LEU A 251 3.42 8.59 6.63
CA LEU A 251 2.62 9.15 5.57
C LEU A 251 1.19 9.37 6.07
N ASP A 252 0.74 10.62 6.07
CA ASP A 252 -0.63 10.99 6.45
C ASP A 252 -1.63 10.45 5.42
N ILE A 253 -2.50 9.54 5.88
CA ILE A 253 -3.53 8.93 5.03
C ILE A 253 -4.68 9.93 4.88
N THR A 254 -4.96 10.36 3.65
CA THR A 254 -6.07 11.29 3.37
C THR A 254 -7.42 10.61 3.56
N SER A 255 -8.44 11.40 3.91
CA SER A 255 -9.83 10.91 4.06
C SER A 255 -10.33 10.21 2.81
N GLN A 256 -9.94 10.67 1.63
CA GLN A 256 -10.33 10.06 0.36
C GLN A 256 -9.70 8.68 0.17
N VAL A 257 -8.42 8.50 0.51
CA VAL A 257 -7.75 7.18 0.43
C VAL A 257 -8.37 6.20 1.43
N LEU A 258 -8.71 6.66 2.64
CA LEU A 258 -9.46 5.85 3.61
C LEU A 258 -10.84 5.46 3.07
N MET A 259 -11.54 6.39 2.41
CA MET A 259 -12.84 6.11 1.78
C MET A 259 -12.71 5.08 0.65
N LEU A 260 -11.66 5.14 -0.17
CA LEU A 260 -11.41 4.14 -1.21
C LEU A 260 -11.13 2.75 -0.64
N LEU A 261 -10.33 2.66 0.42
CA LEU A 261 -10.12 1.43 1.16
C LEU A 261 -11.42 0.91 1.78
N GLY A 262 -12.26 1.80 2.32
CA GLY A 262 -13.57 1.49 2.87
C GLY A 262 -14.56 0.98 1.81
N ILE A 263 -14.66 1.63 0.65
CA ILE A 263 -15.52 1.22 -0.46
C ILE A 263 -15.05 -0.13 -1.00
N GLY A 264 -13.75 -0.30 -1.27
CA GLY A 264 -13.19 -1.57 -1.71
C GLY A 264 -13.46 -2.68 -0.69
N GLY A 265 -13.17 -2.41 0.58
CA GLY A 265 -13.43 -3.26 1.75
C GLY A 265 -14.88 -3.73 1.83
N GLY A 266 -15.81 -2.78 1.92
CA GLY A 266 -17.25 -3.05 1.99
C GLY A 266 -17.76 -3.80 0.77
N THR A 267 -17.30 -3.44 -0.43
CA THR A 267 -17.70 -4.11 -1.67
C THR A 267 -17.26 -5.57 -1.68
N ALA A 268 -16.04 -5.85 -1.26
CA ALA A 268 -15.53 -7.21 -1.24
C ALA A 268 -16.17 -8.08 -0.17
N ILE A 269 -16.49 -7.51 0.99
CA ILE A 269 -17.28 -8.20 2.01
C ILE A 269 -18.67 -8.52 1.46
N GLY A 270 -19.36 -7.54 0.85
CA GLY A 270 -20.68 -7.74 0.25
C GLY A 270 -20.71 -8.84 -0.81
N ALA A 271 -19.80 -8.78 -1.79
CA ALA A 271 -19.69 -9.79 -2.85
C ALA A 271 -19.40 -11.19 -2.27
N LYS A 272 -18.54 -11.28 -1.25
CA LYS A 272 -18.22 -12.55 -0.60
C LYS A 272 -19.39 -13.10 0.20
N ILE A 273 -20.13 -12.26 0.93
CA ILE A 273 -21.35 -12.67 1.64
C ILE A 273 -22.38 -13.21 0.65
N ASN A 274 -22.61 -12.51 -0.46
CA ASN A 274 -23.53 -12.95 -1.53
C ASN A 274 -23.12 -14.31 -2.13
N ALA A 275 -21.83 -14.52 -2.37
CA ALA A 275 -21.33 -15.80 -2.86
C ALA A 275 -21.49 -16.93 -1.83
N VAL A 276 -21.31 -16.64 -0.54
CA VAL A 276 -21.46 -17.62 0.55
C VAL A 276 -22.93 -17.96 0.80
N SER A 277 -23.84 -16.98 0.80
CA SER A 277 -25.27 -17.22 1.03
C SER A 277 -25.83 -18.21 0.02
N LYS A 278 -25.54 -18.00 -1.27
CA LYS A 278 -25.95 -18.88 -2.38
C LYS A 278 -25.47 -20.32 -2.23
N LEU A 279 -24.31 -20.52 -1.60
CA LEU A 279 -23.81 -21.87 -1.30
C LEU A 279 -24.55 -22.57 -0.17
N TYR A 280 -25.03 -21.83 0.82
CA TYR A 280 -25.83 -22.42 1.89
C TYR A 280 -27.24 -22.81 1.44
N GLU A 281 -27.75 -22.20 0.37
CA GLU A 281 -29.04 -22.54 -0.23
C GLU A 281 -29.04 -23.91 -0.93
N VAL A 282 -27.87 -24.47 -1.28
CA VAL A 282 -27.77 -25.75 -1.98
C VAL A 282 -27.31 -26.86 -1.03
N PRO A 283 -28.15 -27.86 -0.73
CA PRO A 283 -27.78 -28.99 0.12
C PRO A 283 -26.55 -29.77 -0.42
N PRO A 284 -25.61 -30.22 0.45
CA PRO A 284 -24.41 -30.95 0.02
C PRO A 284 -24.68 -32.20 -0.82
N LYS A 285 -25.82 -32.87 -0.61
CA LYS A 285 -26.25 -34.04 -1.39
C LYS A 285 -26.36 -33.76 -2.89
N TYR A 286 -26.75 -32.55 -3.28
CA TYR A 286 -26.82 -32.12 -4.67
C TYR A 286 -25.49 -31.57 -5.17
N LEU A 287 -24.70 -30.89 -4.32
CA LEU A 287 -23.37 -30.43 -4.71
C LEU A 287 -22.45 -31.60 -5.08
N ASN A 288 -22.52 -32.70 -4.33
CA ASN A 288 -21.71 -33.90 -4.57
C ASN A 288 -22.07 -34.67 -5.85
N LEU A 289 -23.09 -34.27 -6.61
CA LEU A 289 -23.31 -34.79 -7.97
C LEU A 289 -22.13 -34.48 -8.91
N VAL A 290 -21.36 -33.46 -8.56
CA VAL A 290 -20.15 -33.05 -9.27
C VAL A 290 -18.94 -33.03 -8.34
N GLU A 291 -17.75 -33.11 -8.93
CA GLU A 291 -16.50 -32.87 -8.21
C GLU A 291 -16.02 -31.45 -8.50
N LYS A 292 -15.62 -30.71 -7.46
CA LYS A 292 -15.00 -29.41 -7.68
C LYS A 292 -13.57 -29.57 -8.16
N LYS A 293 -13.34 -29.24 -9.44
CA LYS A 293 -12.03 -29.29 -10.11
C LYS A 293 -11.49 -27.90 -10.44
N ARG A 294 -12.36 -26.89 -10.43
CA ARG A 294 -12.04 -25.55 -10.91
C ARG A 294 -10.93 -24.86 -10.12
N ILE A 295 -9.91 -24.42 -10.85
CA ILE A 295 -8.86 -23.52 -10.37
C ILE A 295 -9.14 -22.08 -10.84
N PRO A 296 -8.82 -21.06 -10.02
CA PRO A 296 -9.06 -19.68 -10.37
C PRO A 296 -8.16 -19.27 -11.54
N LYS A 297 -8.73 -18.58 -12.52
CA LYS A 297 -8.02 -18.07 -13.70
C LYS A 297 -8.03 -16.55 -13.66
N LEU A 298 -6.94 -15.89 -14.10
CA LEU A 298 -6.87 -14.42 -14.12
C LEU A 298 -8.01 -13.77 -14.92
N ARG A 299 -8.52 -14.46 -15.95
CA ARG A 299 -9.70 -14.01 -16.71
C ARG A 299 -10.96 -13.85 -15.86
N ASP A 300 -11.07 -14.58 -14.74
CA ASP A 300 -12.23 -14.53 -13.83
C ASP A 300 -12.36 -13.16 -13.14
N ILE A 301 -11.25 -12.41 -13.04
CA ILE A 301 -11.24 -11.03 -12.53
C ILE A 301 -12.12 -10.12 -13.39
N ILE A 302 -12.17 -10.36 -14.71
CA ILE A 302 -12.91 -9.53 -15.67
C ILE A 302 -14.09 -10.27 -16.33
N SER A 303 -14.36 -11.51 -15.91
CA SER A 303 -15.38 -12.36 -16.54
C SER A 303 -16.37 -12.90 -15.51
N THR A 304 -17.60 -13.17 -15.94
CA THR A 304 -18.62 -13.88 -15.17
C THR A 304 -19.14 -15.03 -16.03
N GLY A 305 -19.14 -16.26 -15.51
CA GLY A 305 -19.62 -17.43 -16.26
C GLY A 305 -18.85 -17.71 -17.56
N GLY A 306 -17.58 -17.29 -17.66
CA GLY A 306 -16.77 -17.46 -18.87
C GLY A 306 -16.91 -16.34 -19.92
N HIS A 307 -17.84 -15.39 -19.72
CA HIS A 307 -18.01 -14.24 -20.61
C HIS A 307 -17.43 -12.96 -19.99
N PRO A 308 -16.84 -12.06 -20.81
CA PRO A 308 -16.39 -10.76 -20.33
C PRO A 308 -17.53 -9.97 -19.68
N ASN A 309 -17.26 -9.38 -18.51
CA ASN A 309 -18.20 -8.55 -17.79
C ASN A 309 -17.72 -7.10 -17.81
N ILE A 310 -18.51 -6.21 -18.42
CA ILE A 310 -18.15 -4.79 -18.60
C ILE A 310 -17.94 -4.07 -17.26
N TYR A 311 -18.75 -4.37 -16.24
CA TYR A 311 -18.63 -3.74 -14.93
C TYR A 311 -17.36 -4.16 -14.21
N LYS A 312 -16.99 -5.45 -14.27
CA LYS A 312 -15.72 -5.94 -13.72
C LYS A 312 -14.53 -5.32 -14.43
N PHE A 313 -14.60 -5.22 -15.76
CA PHE A 313 -13.57 -4.56 -16.56
C PHE A 313 -13.41 -3.08 -16.19
N GLN A 314 -14.51 -2.33 -16.14
CA GLN A 314 -14.55 -0.92 -15.76
C GLN A 314 -13.93 -0.70 -14.36
N MET A 315 -14.31 -1.51 -13.38
CA MET A 315 -13.75 -1.44 -12.03
C MET A 315 -12.25 -1.71 -12.02
N LEU A 316 -11.77 -2.71 -12.76
CA LEU A 316 -10.34 -3.01 -12.84
C LEU A 316 -9.56 -1.83 -13.45
N VAL A 317 -10.06 -1.29 -14.57
CA VAL A 317 -9.42 -0.16 -15.27
C VAL A 317 -9.32 1.06 -14.36
N PHE A 318 -10.42 1.46 -13.71
CA PHE A 318 -10.40 2.61 -12.79
C PHE A 318 -9.49 2.38 -11.58
N THR A 319 -9.43 1.14 -11.07
CA THR A 319 -8.53 0.81 -9.96
C THR A 319 -7.07 0.96 -10.37
N LEU A 320 -6.68 0.40 -11.52
CA LEU A 320 -5.30 0.47 -12.00
C LEU A 320 -4.90 1.92 -12.35
N LEU A 321 -5.79 2.68 -12.99
CA LEU A 321 -5.56 4.09 -13.30
C LEU A 321 -5.36 4.92 -12.03
N THR A 322 -6.23 4.76 -11.04
CA THR A 322 -6.14 5.50 -9.78
C THR A 322 -4.90 5.09 -8.99
N ALA A 323 -4.60 3.79 -8.91
CA ALA A 323 -3.39 3.28 -8.27
C ALA A 323 -2.13 3.88 -8.91
N TYR A 324 -2.07 3.93 -10.24
CA TYR A 324 -0.97 4.56 -10.97
C TYR A 324 -0.82 6.04 -10.61
N ILE A 325 -1.91 6.82 -10.67
CA ILE A 325 -1.89 8.26 -10.31
C ILE A 325 -1.39 8.44 -8.87
N VAL A 326 -1.90 7.64 -7.93
CA VAL A 326 -1.49 7.71 -6.52
C VAL A 326 -0.01 7.40 -6.34
N VAL A 327 0.51 6.36 -6.99
CA VAL A 327 1.94 6.02 -6.92
C VAL A 327 2.81 7.15 -7.48
N VAL A 328 2.40 7.75 -8.61
CA VAL A 328 3.12 8.89 -9.22
C VAL A 328 3.09 10.12 -8.30
N GLU A 329 1.95 10.42 -7.69
CA GLU A 329 1.81 11.56 -6.77
C GLU A 329 2.62 11.34 -5.48
N ILE A 330 2.60 10.13 -4.90
CA ILE A 330 3.45 9.76 -3.77
C ILE A 330 4.93 9.92 -4.14
N ALA A 331 5.33 9.49 -5.34
CA ALA A 331 6.70 9.60 -5.81
C ALA A 331 7.18 11.06 -5.95
N LYS A 332 6.28 11.99 -6.28
CA LYS A 332 6.57 13.40 -6.52
C LYS A 332 6.43 14.29 -5.28
N LYS A 333 5.36 14.11 -4.49
CA LYS A 333 4.98 15.00 -3.39
C LYS A 333 5.25 14.43 -2.00
N TYR A 334 5.59 13.14 -1.91
CA TYR A 334 5.84 12.44 -0.64
C TYR A 334 4.64 12.49 0.32
N SER A 335 3.43 12.64 -0.23
CA SER A 335 2.17 12.66 0.48
C SER A 335 1.11 11.93 -0.35
N PHE A 336 0.04 11.44 0.28
CA PHE A 336 -1.09 10.95 -0.48
C PHE A 336 -1.72 12.13 -1.25
N PRO A 337 -2.12 11.93 -2.51
CA PRO A 337 -2.81 12.97 -3.24
C PRO A 337 -4.18 13.24 -2.60
N GLN A 338 -4.61 14.49 -2.69
CA GLN A 338 -6.01 14.84 -2.50
C GLN A 338 -6.76 14.40 -3.75
N ILE A 339 -7.42 13.25 -3.66
CA ILE A 339 -8.23 12.72 -4.75
C ILE A 339 -9.52 13.55 -4.81
N PRO A 340 -9.93 14.07 -5.98
CA PRO A 340 -11.19 14.80 -6.10
C PRO A 340 -12.38 13.95 -5.63
N ASP A 341 -13.28 14.54 -4.84
CA ASP A 341 -14.42 13.83 -4.27
C ASP A 341 -15.32 13.21 -5.37
N SER A 342 -15.44 13.88 -6.52
CA SER A 342 -16.17 13.35 -7.69
C SER A 342 -15.62 12.03 -8.21
N LEU A 343 -14.29 11.83 -8.14
CA LEU A 343 -13.61 10.62 -8.58
C LEU A 343 -13.84 9.48 -7.57
N VAL A 344 -13.83 9.79 -6.26
CA VAL A 344 -14.17 8.83 -5.20
C VAL A 344 -15.64 8.40 -5.29
N VAL A 345 -16.55 9.36 -5.52
CA VAL A 345 -17.98 9.09 -5.74
C VAL A 345 -18.18 8.21 -6.97
N LEU A 346 -17.51 8.51 -8.09
CA LEU A 346 -17.57 7.68 -9.30
C LEU A 346 -17.14 6.23 -9.03
N MET A 347 -16.07 6.04 -8.24
CA MET A 347 -15.65 4.70 -7.80
C MET A 347 -16.70 4.03 -6.91
N GLY A 348 -17.31 4.77 -5.98
CA GLY A 348 -18.39 4.28 -5.13
C GLY A 348 -19.60 3.81 -5.93
N ILE A 349 -20.05 4.61 -6.91
CA ILE A 349 -21.16 4.28 -7.81
C ILE A 349 -20.81 3.04 -8.63
N SER A 350 -19.60 2.96 -9.19
CA SER A 350 -19.18 1.80 -9.98
C SER A 350 -19.21 0.50 -9.17
N SER A 351 -18.80 0.54 -7.90
CA SER A 351 -18.85 -0.62 -7.00
C SER A 351 -20.28 -0.98 -6.61
N ALA A 352 -21.13 0.02 -6.35
CA ALA A 352 -22.54 -0.19 -6.03
C ALA A 352 -23.31 -0.80 -7.21
N VAL A 353 -23.12 -0.28 -8.42
CA VAL A 353 -23.70 -0.82 -9.66
C VAL A 353 -23.25 -2.25 -9.91
N TYR A 354 -21.97 -2.55 -9.66
CA TYR A 354 -21.46 -3.91 -9.78
C TYR A 354 -22.17 -4.89 -8.83
N ILE A 355 -22.27 -4.56 -7.53
CA ILE A 355 -22.98 -5.40 -6.56
C ILE A 355 -24.44 -5.55 -6.97
N GLY A 356 -25.09 -4.46 -7.37
CA GLY A 356 -26.48 -4.49 -7.85
C GLY A 356 -26.64 -5.45 -9.03
N ASN A 357 -25.77 -5.38 -10.04
CA ASN A 357 -25.77 -6.30 -11.17
C ASN A 357 -25.47 -7.75 -10.74
N GLU A 358 -24.57 -7.97 -9.79
CA GLU A 358 -24.24 -9.32 -9.28
C GLU A 358 -25.40 -9.96 -8.51
N VAL A 359 -26.21 -9.14 -7.82
CA VAL A 359 -27.50 -9.57 -7.24
C VAL A 359 -28.50 -9.87 -8.36
N ILE A 360 -28.61 -9.03 -9.40
CA ILE A 360 -29.60 -9.24 -10.48
C ILE A 360 -29.28 -10.45 -11.39
N GLN A 361 -28.02 -10.83 -11.58
CA GLN A 361 -27.64 -11.99 -12.43
C GLN A 361 -27.95 -13.37 -11.79
N GLU A 362 -28.87 -13.42 -10.83
CA GLU A 362 -29.33 -14.59 -10.06
C GLU A 362 -29.96 -15.74 -10.85
N ASN A 363 -30.14 -15.58 -12.16
CA ASN A 363 -30.79 -16.57 -13.04
C ASN A 363 -30.20 -18.00 -12.94
N VAL A 364 -28.91 -18.18 -12.64
CA VAL A 364 -28.31 -19.51 -12.54
C VAL A 364 -28.64 -20.20 -11.21
N TRP A 365 -28.62 -19.46 -10.10
CA TRP A 365 -28.93 -20.02 -8.78
C TRP A 365 -30.42 -20.32 -8.62
N GLU A 366 -31.27 -19.48 -9.21
CA GLU A 366 -32.70 -19.75 -9.28
C GLU A 366 -33.02 -20.98 -10.14
N LYS A 367 -32.28 -21.21 -11.22
CA LYS A 367 -32.37 -22.47 -11.98
C LYS A 367 -31.96 -23.68 -11.12
N ILE A 368 -30.89 -23.58 -10.34
CA ILE A 368 -30.45 -24.64 -9.42
C ILE A 368 -31.54 -24.94 -8.38
N LYS A 369 -32.08 -23.90 -7.72
CA LYS A 369 -33.17 -24.05 -6.74
C LYS A 369 -34.38 -24.72 -7.34
N LYS A 370 -34.85 -24.22 -8.49
CA LYS A 370 -36.00 -24.77 -9.21
C LYS A 370 -35.81 -26.26 -9.53
N LYS A 371 -34.61 -26.63 -10.00
CA LYS A 371 -34.29 -28.04 -10.31
C LYS A 371 -34.26 -28.90 -9.05
N ILE A 372 -33.73 -28.40 -7.94
CA ILE A 372 -33.76 -29.09 -6.65
C ILE A 372 -35.20 -29.30 -6.18
N GLU A 373 -36.06 -28.29 -6.27
CA GLU A 373 -37.48 -28.39 -5.92
C GLU A 373 -38.23 -29.42 -6.78
N GLU A 374 -37.97 -29.44 -8.10
CA GLU A 374 -38.51 -30.44 -9.03
C GLU A 374 -38.09 -31.87 -8.63
N ILE A 375 -36.81 -32.08 -8.29
CA ILE A 375 -36.27 -33.37 -7.84
C ILE A 375 -36.91 -33.81 -6.52
N GLU A 376 -37.00 -32.91 -5.53
CA GLU A 376 -37.59 -33.22 -4.23
C GLU A 376 -39.08 -33.53 -4.32
N LYS A 377 -39.81 -32.80 -5.17
CA LYS A 377 -41.21 -33.08 -5.45
C LYS A 377 -41.41 -34.46 -6.07
N HIS A 378 -40.63 -34.80 -7.10
CA HIS A 378 -40.72 -36.11 -7.76
C HIS A 378 -40.39 -37.27 -6.82
N ALA A 379 -39.38 -37.10 -5.96
CA ALA A 379 -39.04 -38.11 -4.96
C ALA A 379 -40.14 -38.27 -3.91
N LYS A 380 -40.75 -37.16 -3.47
CA LYS A 380 -41.88 -37.18 -2.53
C LYS A 380 -43.10 -37.90 -3.11
N ASP A 381 -43.43 -37.63 -4.37
CA ASP A 381 -44.55 -38.27 -5.07
C ASP A 381 -44.36 -39.80 -5.19
N LYS A 382 -43.11 -40.27 -5.21
CA LYS A 382 -42.75 -41.70 -5.24
C LYS A 382 -42.40 -42.30 -3.88
N GLY A 383 -42.43 -41.53 -2.79
CA GLY A 383 -42.04 -41.98 -1.46
C GLY A 383 -40.56 -42.37 -1.32
N ILE A 384 -39.68 -41.82 -2.15
CA ILE A 384 -38.24 -42.12 -2.16
C ILE A 384 -37.50 -41.14 -1.24
N SER A 385 -36.62 -41.66 -0.37
CA SER A 385 -35.77 -40.81 0.48
C SER A 385 -34.52 -40.32 -0.24
N LEU A 386 -34.24 -39.01 -0.17
CA LEU A 386 -33.10 -38.33 -0.79
C LEU A 386 -32.01 -37.94 0.22
N ASP A 387 -31.67 -38.85 1.12
CA ASP A 387 -30.69 -38.56 2.19
C ASP A 387 -29.24 -38.49 1.69
N THR A 388 -28.94 -39.19 0.59
CA THR A 388 -27.59 -39.31 0.02
C THR A 388 -27.55 -38.91 -1.45
N THR A 389 -26.38 -38.51 -1.93
CA THR A 389 -26.12 -38.21 -3.35
C THR A 389 -26.41 -39.41 -4.24
N GLU A 390 -26.06 -40.61 -3.80
CA GLU A 390 -26.32 -41.84 -4.54
C GLU A 390 -27.84 -42.08 -4.73
N ASN A 391 -28.66 -41.77 -3.73
CA ASN A 391 -30.11 -41.86 -3.86
C ASN A 391 -30.67 -40.83 -4.86
N VAL A 392 -30.07 -39.64 -4.91
CA VAL A 392 -30.42 -38.61 -5.91
C VAL A 392 -30.05 -39.09 -7.31
N GLU A 393 -28.86 -39.65 -7.52
CA GLU A 393 -28.43 -40.19 -8.82
C GLU A 393 -29.32 -41.36 -9.27
N ARG A 394 -29.72 -42.23 -8.33
CA ARG A 394 -30.60 -43.38 -8.60
C ARG A 394 -32.01 -43.02 -9.08
N LEU A 395 -32.45 -41.76 -8.93
CA LEU A 395 -33.73 -41.32 -9.49
C LEU A 395 -33.76 -41.43 -11.02
N GLY A 396 -32.61 -41.26 -11.69
CA GLY A 396 -32.48 -41.40 -13.14
C GLY A 396 -33.42 -40.49 -13.94
N ILE A 397 -33.71 -39.30 -13.42
CA ILE A 397 -34.61 -38.33 -14.05
C ILE A 397 -33.83 -37.23 -14.77
N PRO A 398 -34.37 -36.67 -15.88
CA PRO A 398 -33.71 -35.61 -16.65
C PRO A 398 -33.29 -34.40 -15.81
N GLU A 399 -34.05 -34.06 -14.76
CA GLU A 399 -33.80 -32.91 -13.90
C GLU A 399 -32.50 -33.06 -13.09
N VAL A 400 -32.12 -34.29 -12.73
CA VAL A 400 -30.85 -34.57 -12.04
C VAL A 400 -29.67 -34.34 -13.00
N ASP A 401 -29.80 -34.78 -14.25
CA ASP A 401 -28.77 -34.57 -15.28
C ASP A 401 -28.63 -33.09 -15.64
N GLU A 402 -29.74 -32.37 -15.77
CA GLU A 402 -29.73 -30.92 -15.98
C GLU A 402 -29.08 -30.17 -14.82
N LEU A 403 -29.43 -30.53 -13.57
CA LEU A 403 -28.80 -29.98 -12.37
C LEU A 403 -27.29 -30.25 -12.36
N ARG A 404 -26.88 -31.48 -12.68
CA ARG A 404 -25.47 -31.86 -12.81
C ARG A 404 -24.75 -30.99 -13.83
N ASN A 405 -25.31 -30.84 -15.03
CA ASN A 405 -24.72 -30.02 -16.10
C ASN A 405 -24.55 -28.54 -15.68
N ILE A 406 -25.53 -27.97 -14.97
CA ILE A 406 -25.43 -26.61 -14.44
C ILE A 406 -24.30 -26.51 -13.41
N LEU A 407 -24.23 -27.46 -12.47
CA LEU A 407 -23.19 -27.49 -11.44
C LEU A 407 -21.79 -27.72 -12.04
N GLU A 408 -21.67 -28.56 -13.07
CA GLU A 408 -20.42 -28.78 -13.79
C GLU A 408 -19.92 -27.50 -14.45
N GLY A 409 -20.82 -26.70 -15.06
CA GLY A 409 -20.45 -25.41 -15.65
C GLY A 409 -19.89 -24.39 -14.63
N ILE A 410 -20.23 -24.54 -13.34
CA ILE A 410 -19.75 -23.68 -12.26
C ILE A 410 -18.45 -24.20 -11.65
N TYR A 411 -18.37 -25.51 -11.37
CA TYR A 411 -17.31 -26.12 -10.56
C TYR A 411 -16.24 -26.88 -11.34
N SER A 412 -16.39 -27.02 -12.65
CA SER A 412 -15.32 -27.40 -13.59
C SER A 412 -14.72 -26.16 -14.26
#